data_AF-A0A8S8YPE9-F1
#
_entry.id   AF-A0A8S8YPE9-F1
#
_cell.length_a   1.000
_cell.length_b   1.000
_cell.length_c   1.000
_cell.angle_alpha   90.00
_cell.angle_beta   90.00
_cell.angle_gamma   90.00
#
_symmetry.space_group_name_H-M   'P 1'
#
loop_
_entity.id
_entity.type
_entity.pdbx_description
1 polymer ?
#
loop_
_entity_poly.entity_id
_entity_poly.type
_entity_poly.pdbx_seq_one_letter_code
_entity_poly.pdbx_strand_id
1 'polypeptide(L)'
;MLSVMGPLEKGRHIGKWGKISMEPCRRFEIRALDSEGNPTDEKGHDPPLFISLDGEISMTTPVSFEFHEGQLNVRGGQKPPNV
;
A
#
# COMPACT_ATOMS: atom_id res chain seq x y z
N MET A 1 -5.96 5.89 18.19
CA MET A 1 -5.70 4.52 17.69
C MET A 1 -6.93 3.62 17.73
N LEU A 2 -7.62 3.48 18.86
CA LEU A 2 -8.80 2.59 18.99
C LEU A 2 -9.89 2.83 17.94
N SER A 3 -10.15 4.09 17.58
CA SER A 3 -11.20 4.45 16.61
C SER A 3 -10.96 3.89 15.20
N VAL A 4 -9.70 3.62 14.81
CA VAL A 4 -9.33 3.02 13.52
C VAL A 4 -9.17 1.51 13.65
N MET A 5 -8.47 1.05 14.70
CA MET A 5 -8.09 -0.36 14.83
C MET A 5 -9.30 -1.29 15.00
N GLY A 6 -10.34 -0.90 15.76
CA GLY A 6 -11.54 -1.73 15.92
C GLY A 6 -12.29 -1.98 14.60
N PRO A 7 -12.61 -0.92 13.81
CA PRO A 7 -13.19 -1.10 12.49
C PRO A 7 -12.27 -1.85 11.50
N LEU A 8 -10.95 -1.67 11.60
CA LEU A 8 -9.98 -2.38 10.77
C LEU A 8 -10.07 -3.90 11.03
N GLU A 9 -10.08 -4.32 12.31
CA GLU A 9 -10.22 -5.72 12.73
C GLU A 9 -11.50 -6.38 12.17
N LYS A 10 -12.58 -5.61 12.00
CA LYS A 10 -13.86 -6.10 11.48
C LYS A 10 -14.07 -5.86 9.99
N GLY A 11 -13.08 -5.31 9.27
CA GLY A 11 -13.21 -5.02 7.83
C GLY A 11 -14.19 -3.89 7.48
N ARG A 12 -14.50 -2.98 8.41
CA ARG A 12 -15.47 -1.86 8.25
C ARG A 12 -14.82 -0.48 8.29
N HIS A 13 -13.57 -0.38 7.84
CA HIS A 13 -12.76 0.84 7.95
C HIS A 13 -12.84 1.74 6.71
N ILE A 14 -13.13 1.18 5.53
CA ILE A 14 -13.29 1.96 4.29
C ILE A 14 -14.44 2.97 4.41
N GLY A 15 -14.22 4.19 3.92
CA GLY A 15 -15.17 5.32 3.96
C GLY A 15 -15.22 6.07 5.29
N LYS A 16 -14.56 5.59 6.36
CA LYS A 16 -14.62 6.27 7.65
C LYS A 16 -13.94 7.64 7.62
N TRP A 17 -14.61 8.62 8.24
CA TRP A 17 -14.19 10.03 8.36
C TRP A 17 -13.98 10.76 7.03
N GLY A 18 -14.33 10.16 5.89
CA GLY A 18 -13.97 10.69 4.57
C GLY A 18 -12.46 10.69 4.30
N LYS A 19 -11.69 9.87 5.03
CA LYS A 19 -10.20 9.83 4.95
C LYS A 19 -9.64 8.50 4.47
N ILE A 20 -10.40 7.42 4.58
CA ILE A 20 -9.97 6.07 4.17
C ILE A 20 -10.74 5.70 2.90
N SER A 21 -10.04 5.59 1.78
CA SER A 21 -10.60 5.14 0.50
C SER A 21 -9.89 3.87 0.03
N MET A 22 -10.50 3.20 -0.93
CA MET A 22 -9.92 2.05 -1.62
C MET A 22 -10.35 2.13 -3.08
N GLU A 23 -9.36 2.13 -3.97
CA GLU A 23 -9.57 2.19 -5.42
C GLU A 23 -8.85 1.01 -6.08
N PRO A 24 -9.43 0.38 -7.11
CA PRO A 24 -8.71 -0.61 -7.91
C PRO A 24 -7.47 0.02 -8.55
N CYS A 25 -6.32 -0.63 -8.43
CA CYS A 25 -5.05 -0.09 -8.90
C CYS A 25 -4.18 -1.19 -9.50
N ARG A 26 -3.60 -0.94 -10.69
CA ARG A 26 -2.58 -1.80 -11.31
C ARG A 26 -1.17 -1.25 -11.18
N ARG A 27 -1.02 0.07 -11.06
CA ARG A 27 0.26 0.75 -10.90
C ARG A 27 0.09 2.00 -10.05
N PHE A 28 0.99 2.20 -9.11
CA PHE A 28 1.06 3.43 -8.31
C PHE A 28 2.51 3.78 -7.95
N GLU A 29 2.70 5.03 -7.55
CA GLU A 29 4.02 5.58 -7.26
C GLU A 29 3.96 6.37 -5.95
N ILE A 30 5.03 6.31 -5.18
CA ILE A 30 5.19 7.06 -3.93
C ILE A 30 6.45 7.91 -4.06
N ARG A 31 6.26 9.23 -4.13
CA ARG A 31 7.31 10.23 -4.33
C ARG A 31 7.19 11.34 -3.29
N ALA A 32 8.30 11.95 -2.93
CA ALA A 32 8.27 13.17 -2.14
C ALA A 32 7.87 14.36 -3.01
N LEU A 33 7.51 15.46 -2.36
CA LEU A 33 7.23 16.72 -3.02
C LEU A 33 8.46 17.63 -2.99
N ASP A 34 8.68 18.38 -4.06
CA ASP A 34 9.65 19.47 -4.11
C ASP A 34 9.14 20.74 -3.40
N SER A 35 9.89 21.83 -3.50
CA SER A 35 9.51 23.12 -2.89
C SER A 35 8.28 23.78 -3.53
N GLU A 36 7.90 23.36 -4.73
CA GLU A 36 6.73 23.86 -5.46
C GLU A 36 5.50 22.96 -5.24
N GLY A 37 5.66 21.85 -4.50
CA GLY A 37 4.61 20.88 -4.23
C GLY A 37 4.43 19.85 -5.35
N ASN A 38 5.36 19.75 -6.29
CA ASN A 38 5.32 18.76 -7.36
C ASN A 38 6.05 17.47 -6.94
N PRO A 39 5.59 16.29 -7.38
CA PRO A 39 6.32 15.04 -7.16
C PRO A 39 7.71 15.09 -7.79
N THR A 40 8.73 14.70 -7.04
CA THR A 40 10.14 14.71 -7.50
C THR A 40 10.82 13.36 -7.32
N ASP A 41 11.71 13.04 -8.26
CA ASP A 41 12.60 11.88 -8.19
C ASP A 41 14.00 12.25 -7.64
N GLU A 42 14.28 13.56 -7.47
CA GLU A 42 15.59 14.06 -7.04
C GLU A 42 15.88 13.75 -5.57
N LYS A 43 14.83 13.71 -4.75
CA LYS A 43 14.93 13.44 -3.31
C LYS A 43 13.78 12.57 -2.82
N GLY A 44 14.08 11.69 -1.87
CA GLY A 44 13.08 10.95 -1.10
C GLY A 44 12.42 11.81 -0.02
N HIS A 45 11.52 11.20 0.75
CA HIS A 45 10.93 11.85 1.91
C HIS A 45 11.99 12.15 2.98
N ASP A 46 11.82 13.26 3.69
CA ASP A 46 12.63 13.63 4.86
C ASP A 46 11.68 13.94 6.04
N PRO A 47 11.64 13.11 7.11
CA PRO A 47 12.46 11.91 7.34
C PRO A 47 12.15 10.77 6.36
N PRO A 48 13.06 9.79 6.19
CA PRO A 48 12.86 8.68 5.27
C PRO A 48 11.55 7.93 5.54
N LEU A 49 10.74 7.79 4.49
CA LEU A 49 9.55 6.95 4.52
C LEU A 49 9.95 5.50 4.26
N PHE A 50 9.91 4.68 5.30
CA PHE A 50 10.15 3.24 5.20
C PHE A 50 8.92 2.52 4.68
N ILE A 51 9.12 1.68 3.68
CA ILE A 51 8.06 0.88 3.08
C ILE A 51 8.33 -0.58 3.42
N SER A 52 7.31 -1.21 4.02
CA SER A 52 7.35 -2.63 4.32
C SER A 52 6.65 -3.43 3.24
N LEU A 53 7.36 -4.44 2.72
CA LEU A 53 6.84 -5.40 1.76
C LEU A 53 6.77 -6.75 2.44
N ASP A 54 5.58 -7.37 2.44
CA ASP A 54 5.31 -8.67 3.05
C ASP A 54 5.78 -8.83 4.52
N GLY A 55 5.82 -7.72 5.27
CA GLY A 55 6.23 -7.69 6.69
C GLY A 55 7.72 -7.41 6.92
N GLU A 56 8.53 -7.24 5.87
CA GLU A 56 9.94 -6.87 5.96
C GLU A 56 10.15 -5.40 5.58
N ILE A 57 11.13 -4.72 6.17
CA ILE A 57 11.51 -3.36 5.74
C ILE A 57 12.43 -3.48 4.53
N SER A 58 12.00 -2.99 3.37
CA SER A 58 12.69 -3.28 2.12
C SER A 58 13.15 -2.04 1.35
N MET A 59 12.44 -0.91 1.46
CA MET A 59 12.66 0.24 0.57
C MET A 59 12.40 1.59 1.23
N THR A 60 12.96 2.64 0.64
CA THR A 60 12.58 4.05 0.87
C THR A 60 12.23 4.72 -0.46
N THR A 61 11.48 5.81 -0.41
CA THR A 61 11.04 6.56 -1.60
C THR A 61 12.19 7.28 -2.33
N PRO A 62 12.09 7.52 -3.65
CA PRO A 62 10.93 7.26 -4.51
C PRO A 62 10.80 5.78 -4.92
N VAL A 63 9.55 5.29 -5.04
CA VAL A 63 9.27 3.92 -5.49
C VAL A 63 8.05 3.85 -6.41
N SER A 64 8.05 2.85 -7.29
CA SER A 64 6.91 2.49 -8.15
C SER A 64 6.53 1.03 -7.95
N PHE A 65 5.24 0.76 -7.91
CA PHE A 65 4.67 -0.59 -7.81
C PHE A 65 3.83 -0.88 -9.04
N GLU A 66 3.97 -2.07 -9.59
CA GLU A 66 3.19 -2.53 -10.74
C GLU A 66 2.73 -3.98 -10.51
N PHE A 67 1.44 -4.22 -10.76
CA PHE A 67 0.82 -5.52 -10.64
C PHE A 67 0.95 -6.29 -11.96
N HIS A 68 1.70 -7.38 -11.91
CA HIS A 68 1.88 -8.31 -13.02
C HIS A 68 1.09 -9.59 -12.76
N GLU A 69 0.18 -9.92 -13.67
CA GLU A 69 -0.63 -11.15 -13.59
C GLU A 69 0.18 -12.37 -14.06
N GLY A 70 -0.18 -13.55 -13.55
CA GLY A 70 0.34 -14.83 -14.04
C GLY A 70 1.84 -15.07 -13.82
N GLN A 71 2.47 -14.33 -12.89
CA GLN A 71 3.92 -14.45 -12.66
C GLN A 71 4.32 -15.72 -11.91
N LEU A 72 3.41 -16.31 -11.14
CA LEU A 72 3.68 -17.46 -10.29
C LEU A 72 2.63 -18.55 -10.47
N ASN A 73 3.08 -19.79 -10.60
CA ASN A 73 2.23 -20.97 -10.53
C ASN A 73 2.22 -21.48 -9.09
N VAL A 74 1.06 -21.36 -8.42
CA VAL A 74 0.90 -21.79 -7.02
C VAL A 74 -0.01 -23.00 -6.96
N ARG A 75 0.36 -24.00 -6.15
CA ARG A 75 -0.50 -25.16 -5.89
C ARG A 75 -1.61 -24.77 -4.89
N GLY A 76 -2.86 -24.79 -5.34
CA GLY A 76 -4.04 -24.58 -4.50
C GLY A 76 -4.75 -25.89 -4.14
N GLY A 77 -5.45 -25.91 -3.01
CA GLY A 77 -6.40 -26.97 -2.68
C GLY A 77 -7.68 -26.86 -3.53
N GLN A 78 -8.48 -27.94 -3.61
CA GLN A 78 -9.74 -27.93 -4.37
C GLN A 78 -10.78 -26.94 -3.83
N LYS A 79 -10.65 -26.52 -2.56
CA LYS A 79 -11.53 -25.55 -1.90
C LYS A 79 -10.68 -24.57 -1.08
N PRO A 80 -11.05 -23.28 -1.01
CA PRO A 80 -10.45 -22.34 -0.09
C PRO A 80 -10.67 -22.81 1.37
N PRO A 81 -9.73 -22.55 2.29
CA PRO A 81 -10.03 -22.68 3.72
C PRO A 81 -11.08 -21.62 4.12
N ASN A 82 -12.03 -22.01 4.98
CA ASN A 82 -13.06 -21.15 5.59
C ASN A 82 -14.13 -20.55 4.63
N VAL A 83 -14.52 -21.32 3.59
CA VAL A 83 -15.78 -21.09 2.85
C VAL A 83 -16.98 -21.62 3.62
#